data_AF-A0A4R5H609-F1
#
_entry.id   AF-A0A4R5H609-F1
#
_cell.length_a   1.000
_cell.length_b   1.000
_cell.length_c   1.000
_cell.angle_alpha   90.00
_cell.angle_beta   90.00
_cell.angle_gamma   90.00
#
_symmetry.space_group_name_H-M   'P 1'
#
loop_
_entity.id
_entity.type
_entity.pdbx_description
1 polymer ?
#
loop_
_entity_poly.entity_id
_entity_poly.type
_entity_poly.pdbx_seq_one_letter_code
_entity_poly.pdbx_strand_id
1 'polypeptide(L)'
;MLSDNNLDTARVPAEALKALCLEAADKKTGRLITLAEQLANMGLSGPFLDFAFDVATGTRQVDKVAEGIYVLDGKSIDTEACDTLVKANHFVSESLNVPHTVLVIDLCLAGAPTHALTGLNGFGVITADENTLKHFPLMVHEVTHCALMSRLLFLDEGLATFMQNKAQADRETIESLLTPFTSIDRPSLASLIETDWSADPCFEQIVSGRQELNETGPIHLLGAFLVEKMVENTSLAEVASRFSTLKSLAREGRSAAVFQEQFNLDLWQLDKSITESNANLSTPEEMAETASRILAENEVTLASQHLPSYRLAAMQYPEGALNLAKLLIVMNIKAEFEVSGYVYRSEFYSAIERARASAIDGELMDFIDAHKPLMKFLGLSGNVIEKRSVGAKVFEALHQLLVRYPNNPEVVIAAAKGQKHSPYPFLDKDVWLHKLAQCAVNENFGGAVESILSHEYFQSGASA
;
A
#
# COMPACT_ATOMS: atom_id res chain seq x y z
N MET A 1 9.39 1.08 53.53
CA MET A 1 8.00 0.66 53.28
C MET A 1 7.77 0.75 51.79
N LEU A 2 8.06 -0.35 51.12
CA LEU A 2 7.76 -0.59 49.71
C LEU A 2 6.74 -1.71 49.73
N SER A 3 5.48 -1.38 49.48
CA SER A 3 4.45 -2.37 49.22
C SER A 3 3.39 -1.70 48.37
N ASP A 4 3.45 -1.95 47.06
CA ASP A 4 2.28 -2.20 46.23
C ASP A 4 2.72 -3.02 45.01
N ASN A 5 2.95 -4.31 45.31
CA ASN A 5 3.03 -5.39 44.33
C ASN A 5 1.63 -5.65 43.75
N ASN A 6 1.21 -4.82 42.80
CA ASN A 6 0.11 -5.10 41.85
C ASN A 6 0.31 -4.29 40.55
N LEU A 7 1.56 -4.20 40.09
CA LEU A 7 1.97 -3.48 38.87
C LEU A 7 1.86 -4.34 37.59
N ASP A 8 1.11 -5.43 37.65
CA ASP A 8 1.08 -6.44 36.58
C ASP A 8 -0.37 -6.78 36.25
N THR A 9 -0.88 -6.29 35.11
CA THR A 9 -2.01 -6.95 34.40
C THR A 9 -2.17 -6.56 32.93
N ALA A 10 -1.75 -5.39 32.46
CA ALA A 10 -1.84 -5.05 31.03
C ALA A 10 -0.50 -5.31 30.33
N ARG A 11 -0.42 -6.38 29.52
CA ARG A 11 0.79 -6.70 28.75
C ARG A 11 0.82 -6.01 27.38
N VAL A 12 -0.29 -5.39 26.98
CA VAL A 12 -0.48 -4.76 25.67
C VAL A 12 -1.22 -3.42 25.82
N PRO A 13 -0.87 -2.35 25.05
CA PRO A 13 -1.49 -1.03 25.17
C PRO A 13 -3.03 -1.01 25.13
N ALA A 14 -3.65 -1.87 24.32
CA ALA A 14 -5.11 -1.96 24.23
C ALA A 14 -5.77 -2.37 25.57
N GLU A 15 -5.14 -3.26 26.35
CA GLU A 15 -5.64 -3.67 27.66
C GLU A 15 -5.53 -2.54 28.69
N ALA A 16 -4.44 -1.77 28.63
CA ALA A 16 -4.25 -0.61 29.49
C ALA A 16 -5.22 0.54 29.15
N LEU A 17 -5.51 0.78 27.87
CA LEU A 17 -6.56 1.73 27.45
C LEU A 17 -7.95 1.27 27.87
N LYS A 18 -8.26 -0.04 27.77
CA LYS A 18 -9.49 -0.61 28.29
C LYS A 18 -9.63 -0.38 29.80
N ALA A 19 -8.57 -0.61 30.55
CA ALA A 19 -8.54 -0.36 32.00
C ALA A 19 -8.75 1.13 32.31
N LEU A 20 -8.13 2.03 31.54
CA LEU A 20 -8.30 3.47 31.67
C LEU A 20 -9.77 3.88 31.48
N CYS A 21 -10.43 3.43 30.41
CA CYS A 21 -11.84 3.73 30.16
C CYS A 21 -12.75 3.18 31.26
N LEU A 22 -12.49 1.96 31.74
CA LEU A 22 -13.27 1.35 32.82
C LEU A 22 -13.13 2.14 34.13
N GLU A 23 -11.90 2.48 34.53
CA GLU A 23 -11.65 3.25 35.74
C GLU A 23 -12.17 4.69 35.64
N ALA A 24 -12.09 5.30 34.46
CA ALA A 24 -12.63 6.64 34.20
C ALA A 24 -14.16 6.66 34.33
N ALA A 25 -14.85 5.69 33.71
CA ALA A 25 -16.30 5.57 33.80
C ALA A 25 -16.79 5.26 35.24
N ASP A 26 -16.00 4.51 36.02
CA ASP A 26 -16.25 4.25 37.43
C ASP A 26 -15.88 5.43 38.35
N LYS A 27 -15.38 6.55 37.80
CA LYS A 27 -14.91 7.74 38.52
C LYS A 27 -13.79 7.45 39.53
N LYS A 28 -12.96 6.44 39.25
CA LYS A 28 -11.80 6.04 40.07
C LYS A 28 -10.56 6.83 39.65
N THR A 29 -10.47 8.08 40.07
CA THR A 29 -9.42 9.01 39.61
C THR A 29 -8.00 8.67 40.08
N GLY A 30 -7.86 7.91 41.18
CA GLY A 30 -6.56 7.68 41.82
C GLY A 30 -5.53 6.88 41.02
N ARG A 31 -5.93 6.22 39.92
CA ARG A 31 -5.04 5.36 39.10
C ARG A 31 -4.96 5.77 37.63
N LEU A 32 -5.75 6.75 37.18
CA LEU A 32 -5.81 7.13 35.75
C LEU A 32 -4.49 7.72 35.24
N ILE A 33 -3.85 8.59 36.02
CA ILE A 33 -2.55 9.19 35.65
C ILE A 33 -1.50 8.08 35.54
N THR A 34 -1.49 7.13 36.47
CA THR A 34 -0.57 5.99 36.43
C THR A 34 -0.78 5.12 35.19
N LEU A 35 -2.03 4.88 34.78
CA LEU A 35 -2.34 4.15 33.55
C LEU A 35 -1.86 4.90 32.30
N ALA A 36 -2.05 6.22 32.24
CA ALA A 36 -1.56 7.03 31.12
C ALA A 36 -0.02 7.04 31.04
N GLU A 37 0.67 7.16 32.18
CA GLU A 37 2.14 7.06 32.25
C GLU A 37 2.63 5.65 31.84
N GLN A 38 1.91 4.59 32.22
CA GLN A 38 2.22 3.24 31.78
C GLN A 38 2.11 3.10 30.27
N LEU A 39 1.06 3.65 29.65
CA LEU A 39 0.89 3.66 28.19
C LEU A 39 2.05 4.39 27.49
N ALA A 40 2.50 5.53 28.02
CA ALA A 40 3.68 6.24 27.51
C ALA A 40 4.94 5.36 27.59
N ASN A 41 5.15 4.69 28.72
CA ASN A 41 6.30 3.78 28.93
C ASN A 41 6.25 2.53 28.03
N MET A 42 5.06 2.13 27.58
CA MET A 42 4.88 1.08 26.57
C MET A 42 5.16 1.57 25.13
N GLY A 43 5.50 2.85 24.95
CA GLY A 43 5.80 3.44 23.65
C GLY A 43 4.57 3.85 22.86
N LEU A 44 3.40 3.98 23.50
CA LEU A 44 2.24 4.60 22.85
C LEU A 44 2.55 6.06 22.52
N SER A 45 2.08 6.55 21.38
CA SER A 45 2.36 7.90 20.89
C SER A 45 1.21 8.47 20.07
N GLY A 46 1.21 9.80 19.89
CA GLY A 46 0.23 10.48 19.04
C GLY A 46 -1.17 10.48 19.64
N PRO A 47 -2.23 10.44 18.80
CA PRO A 47 -3.61 10.66 19.25
C PRO A 47 -4.10 9.73 20.37
N PHE A 48 -3.62 8.49 20.42
CA PHE A 48 -3.99 7.56 21.51
C PHE A 48 -3.34 7.91 22.85
N LEU A 49 -2.13 8.46 22.83
CA LEU A 49 -1.47 8.92 24.05
C LEU A 49 -2.12 10.22 24.55
N ASP A 50 -2.45 11.13 23.62
CA ASP A 50 -3.15 12.37 23.93
C ASP A 50 -4.52 12.06 24.57
N PHE A 51 -5.28 11.14 23.96
CA PHE A 51 -6.52 10.62 24.54
C PHE A 51 -6.32 10.07 25.96
N ALA A 52 -5.29 9.26 26.18
CA ALA A 52 -5.05 8.67 27.49
C ALA A 52 -4.81 9.73 28.58
N PHE A 53 -4.02 10.75 28.26
CA PHE A 53 -3.78 11.86 29.19
C PHE A 53 -5.01 12.74 29.37
N ASP A 54 -5.75 13.06 28.30
CA ASP A 54 -6.97 13.84 28.38
C ASP A 54 -8.02 13.21 29.29
N VAL A 55 -8.18 11.88 29.22
CA VAL A 55 -9.04 11.14 30.14
C VAL A 55 -8.48 11.15 31.56
N ALA A 56 -7.17 10.97 31.73
CA ALA A 56 -6.53 10.92 33.04
C ALA A 56 -6.55 12.26 33.79
N THR A 57 -6.44 13.39 33.08
CA THR A 57 -6.54 14.73 33.65
C THR A 57 -7.99 15.21 33.80
N GLY A 58 -8.95 14.46 33.27
CA GLY A 58 -10.36 14.82 33.25
C GLY A 58 -10.71 15.91 32.22
N THR A 59 -9.81 16.18 31.26
CA THR A 59 -10.08 17.06 30.11
C THR A 59 -11.19 16.48 29.25
N ARG A 60 -11.18 15.16 29.05
CA ARG A 60 -12.27 14.41 28.41
C ARG A 60 -12.94 13.49 29.42
N GLN A 61 -14.27 13.47 29.41
CA GLN A 61 -15.06 12.58 30.26
C GLN A 61 -15.41 11.30 29.49
N VAL A 62 -15.43 10.16 30.17
CA VAL A 62 -15.75 8.86 29.58
C VAL A 62 -16.92 8.27 30.35
N ASP A 63 -18.05 8.09 29.67
CA ASP A 63 -19.26 7.51 30.26
C ASP A 63 -19.56 6.16 29.61
N LYS A 64 -19.85 5.15 30.43
CA LYS A 64 -20.20 3.81 29.95
C LYS A 64 -21.67 3.77 29.54
N VAL A 65 -21.94 3.35 28.30
CA VAL A 65 -23.32 3.20 27.78
C VAL A 65 -23.73 1.73 27.60
N ALA A 66 -22.77 0.85 27.31
CA ALA A 66 -22.94 -0.59 27.30
C ALA A 66 -21.65 -1.30 27.71
N GLU A 67 -21.66 -2.63 27.80
CA GLU A 67 -20.44 -3.38 28.06
C GLU A 67 -19.43 -3.17 26.92
N GLY A 68 -18.26 -2.61 27.24
CA GLY A 68 -17.22 -2.31 26.26
C GLY A 68 -17.47 -1.11 25.36
N ILE A 69 -18.56 -0.35 25.57
CA ILE A 69 -18.90 0.82 24.76
C ILE A 69 -19.02 2.05 25.67
N TYR A 70 -18.26 3.09 25.31
CA TYR A 70 -18.16 4.33 26.05
C TYR A 70 -18.46 5.53 25.15
N VAL A 71 -18.92 6.64 25.72
CA VAL A 71 -19.17 7.91 25.03
C VAL A 71 -18.37 9.01 25.69
N LEU A 72 -17.87 9.96 24.90
CA LEU A 72 -17.08 11.08 25.40
C LEU A 72 -17.89 12.32 25.77
N ASP A 73 -17.33 13.06 26.73
CA ASP A 73 -17.70 14.43 27.09
C ASP A 73 -19.16 14.61 27.56
N GLY A 74 -19.67 13.62 28.31
CA GLY A 74 -21.00 13.69 28.92
C GLY A 74 -22.15 13.66 27.91
N LYS A 75 -21.87 13.30 26.65
CA LYS A 75 -22.88 13.17 25.61
C LYS A 75 -23.65 11.85 25.79
N SER A 76 -24.91 11.85 25.38
CA SER A 76 -25.74 10.66 25.35
C SER A 76 -25.95 10.20 23.91
N ILE A 77 -25.93 8.89 23.69
CA ILE A 77 -26.49 8.27 22.49
C ILE A 77 -27.85 7.68 22.84
N ASP A 78 -28.78 7.67 21.88
CA ASP A 78 -30.07 7.00 22.06
C ASP A 78 -29.95 5.46 22.06
N THR A 79 -31.05 4.80 22.42
CA THR A 79 -31.11 3.33 22.51
C THR A 79 -30.85 2.66 21.16
N GLU A 80 -31.33 3.23 20.07
CA GLU A 80 -31.20 2.66 18.73
C GLU A 80 -29.74 2.67 18.25
N ALA A 81 -29.02 3.78 18.47
CA ALA A 81 -27.60 3.88 18.19
C ALA A 81 -26.79 2.92 19.07
N CYS A 82 -27.11 2.83 20.37
CA CYS A 82 -26.46 1.90 21.29
C CYS A 82 -26.65 0.44 20.86
N ASP A 83 -27.89 0.03 20.55
CA ASP A 83 -28.23 -1.31 20.08
C ASP A 83 -27.50 -1.64 18.76
N THR A 84 -27.39 -0.66 17.86
CA THR A 84 -26.65 -0.80 16.60
C THR A 84 -25.16 -1.05 16.83
N LEU A 85 -24.51 -0.30 17.72
CA LEU A 85 -23.10 -0.47 18.06
C LEU A 85 -22.83 -1.82 18.74
N VAL A 86 -23.69 -2.23 19.70
CA VAL A 86 -23.60 -3.54 20.35
C VAL A 86 -23.71 -4.65 19.30
N LYS A 87 -24.72 -4.57 18.43
CA LYS A 87 -24.95 -5.54 17.36
C LYS A 87 -23.77 -5.59 16.39
N ALA A 88 -23.21 -4.45 15.99
CA ALA A 88 -22.05 -4.38 15.10
C ALA A 88 -20.81 -5.00 15.75
N ASN A 89 -20.55 -4.71 17.03
CA ASN A 89 -19.43 -5.29 17.79
C ASN A 89 -19.57 -6.80 17.92
N HIS A 90 -20.77 -7.31 18.20
CA HIS A 90 -21.05 -8.75 18.18
C HIS A 90 -20.79 -9.36 16.82
N PHE A 91 -21.38 -8.79 15.76
CA PHE A 91 -21.24 -9.29 14.40
C PHE A 91 -19.78 -9.39 13.97
N VAL A 92 -18.99 -8.33 14.18
CA VAL A 92 -17.56 -8.30 13.82
C VAL A 92 -16.76 -9.32 14.64
N SER A 93 -16.97 -9.35 15.95
CA SER A 93 -16.23 -10.25 16.86
C SER A 93 -16.48 -11.71 16.54
N GLU A 94 -17.75 -12.08 16.32
CA GLU A 94 -18.16 -13.44 15.98
C GLU A 94 -17.67 -13.83 14.57
N SER A 95 -17.76 -12.93 13.60
CA SER A 95 -17.35 -13.21 12.21
C SER A 95 -15.84 -13.37 12.05
N LEU A 96 -15.05 -12.51 12.72
CA LEU A 96 -13.59 -12.54 12.66
C LEU A 96 -12.97 -13.50 13.69
N ASN A 97 -13.78 -14.04 14.61
CA ASN A 97 -13.32 -14.84 15.75
C ASN A 97 -12.28 -14.10 16.61
N VAL A 98 -12.58 -12.84 16.94
CA VAL A 98 -11.75 -11.97 17.79
C VAL A 98 -12.52 -11.54 19.04
N PRO A 99 -11.84 -11.16 20.14
CA PRO A 99 -12.51 -10.61 21.31
C PRO A 99 -13.30 -9.34 20.99
N HIS A 100 -14.36 -9.05 21.76
CA HIS A 100 -15.09 -7.80 21.64
C HIS A 100 -14.18 -6.59 21.79
N THR A 101 -14.33 -5.68 20.84
CA THR A 101 -13.54 -4.45 20.76
C THR A 101 -14.08 -3.45 21.77
N VAL A 102 -13.19 -2.75 22.46
CA VAL A 102 -13.58 -1.60 23.27
C VAL A 102 -13.75 -0.39 22.37
N LEU A 103 -14.96 0.17 22.37
CA LEU A 103 -15.34 1.28 21.51
C LEU A 103 -15.54 2.53 22.36
N VAL A 104 -14.92 3.62 21.94
CA VAL A 104 -15.14 4.97 22.48
C VAL A 104 -15.78 5.81 21.40
N ILE A 105 -16.96 6.36 21.68
CA ILE A 105 -17.73 7.14 20.70
C ILE A 105 -17.52 8.63 20.95
N ASP A 106 -16.99 9.33 19.95
CA ASP A 106 -16.87 10.78 19.93
C ASP A 106 -17.95 11.37 19.02
N LEU A 107 -19.07 11.78 19.62
CA LEU A 107 -20.20 12.32 18.86
C LEU A 107 -19.86 13.68 18.23
N CYS A 108 -19.88 13.76 16.89
CA CYS A 108 -19.63 14.99 16.15
C CYS A 108 -20.91 15.67 15.64
N LEU A 109 -20.75 16.85 15.04
CA LEU A 109 -21.87 17.56 14.40
C LEU A 109 -22.34 16.79 13.15
N ALA A 110 -23.63 16.89 12.85
CA ALA A 110 -24.22 16.27 11.66
C ALA A 110 -23.49 16.70 10.38
N GLY A 111 -23.19 15.73 9.51
CA GLY A 111 -22.49 15.95 8.24
C GLY A 111 -20.95 15.97 8.34
N ALA A 112 -20.38 15.81 9.55
CA ALA A 112 -18.96 15.55 9.67
C ALA A 112 -18.64 14.11 9.21
N PRO A 113 -17.48 13.88 8.55
CA PRO A 113 -17.09 12.55 8.10
C PRO A 113 -16.97 11.57 9.27
N THR A 114 -17.64 10.43 9.13
CA THR A 114 -17.48 9.31 10.08
C THR A 114 -16.14 8.64 9.84
N HIS A 115 -15.41 8.41 10.93
CA HIS A 115 -14.13 7.71 10.87
C HIS A 115 -13.78 7.09 12.23
N ALA A 116 -13.12 5.95 12.19
CA ALA A 116 -12.41 5.41 13.33
C ALA A 116 -10.99 5.98 13.44
N LEU A 117 -10.58 6.37 14.65
CA LEU A 117 -9.17 6.43 15.02
C LEU A 117 -8.67 5.00 15.23
N THR A 118 -7.80 4.57 14.33
CA THR A 118 -7.33 3.19 14.23
C THR A 118 -5.85 3.09 14.61
N GLY A 119 -5.36 1.88 14.88
CA GLY A 119 -3.93 1.62 15.12
C GLY A 119 -3.63 0.66 16.28
N LEU A 120 -4.65 0.27 17.05
CA LEU A 120 -4.58 -0.67 18.17
C LEU A 120 -5.71 -1.71 18.04
N ASN A 121 -5.37 -2.96 17.76
CA ASN A 121 -6.38 -4.02 17.63
C ASN A 121 -7.13 -4.23 18.96
N GLY A 122 -8.46 -4.27 18.89
CA GLY A 122 -9.34 -4.48 20.04
C GLY A 122 -9.67 -3.20 20.83
N PHE A 123 -9.22 -2.04 20.38
CA PHE A 123 -9.59 -0.73 20.94
C PHE A 123 -9.69 0.33 19.84
N GLY A 124 -10.76 1.10 19.81
CA GLY A 124 -10.86 2.21 18.86
C GLY A 124 -11.77 3.34 19.33
N VAL A 125 -11.53 4.51 18.73
CA VAL A 125 -12.39 5.68 18.92
C VAL A 125 -13.15 5.91 17.61
N ILE A 126 -14.47 5.90 17.63
CA ILE A 126 -15.30 6.18 16.45
C ILE A 126 -15.85 7.59 16.58
N THR A 127 -15.52 8.45 15.63
CA THR A 127 -16.13 9.77 15.49
C THR A 127 -17.26 9.69 14.48
N ALA A 128 -18.48 9.97 14.92
CA ALA A 128 -19.68 9.92 14.08
C ALA A 128 -20.78 10.82 14.63
N ASP A 129 -21.71 11.24 13.77
CA ASP A 129 -22.95 11.88 14.22
C ASP A 129 -23.97 10.83 14.66
N GLU A 130 -24.97 11.27 15.42
CA GLU A 130 -25.98 10.39 16.03
C GLU A 130 -26.82 9.61 15.02
N ASN A 131 -27.11 10.17 13.84
CA ASN A 131 -27.85 9.45 12.80
C ASN A 131 -26.98 8.39 12.14
N THR A 132 -25.70 8.71 11.91
CA THR A 132 -24.75 7.78 11.30
C THR A 132 -24.52 6.55 12.18
N LEU A 133 -24.52 6.69 13.51
CA LEU A 133 -24.39 5.56 14.45
C LEU A 133 -25.52 4.50 14.32
N LYS A 134 -26.66 4.86 13.72
CA LYS A 134 -27.79 3.95 13.48
C LYS A 134 -27.63 3.12 12.21
N HIS A 135 -26.65 3.45 11.37
CA HIS A 135 -26.42 2.76 10.11
C HIS A 135 -25.59 1.48 10.32
N PHE A 136 -26.27 0.36 10.58
CA PHE A 136 -25.64 -0.92 10.95
C PHE A 136 -24.47 -1.37 10.04
N PRO A 137 -24.59 -1.41 8.70
CA PRO A 137 -23.46 -1.84 7.85
C PRO A 137 -22.24 -0.93 7.96
N LEU A 138 -22.44 0.37 8.16
CA LEU A 138 -21.34 1.33 8.29
C LEU A 138 -20.68 1.19 9.68
N MET A 139 -21.46 0.94 10.72
CA MET A 139 -20.89 0.61 12.03
C MET A 139 -20.11 -0.71 12.01
N VAL A 140 -20.52 -1.69 11.21
CA VAL A 140 -19.71 -2.90 10.98
C VAL A 140 -18.37 -2.56 10.33
N HIS A 141 -18.33 -1.63 9.37
CA HIS A 141 -17.09 -1.13 8.76
C HIS A 141 -16.14 -0.51 9.80
N GLU A 142 -16.61 0.51 10.52
CA GLU A 142 -15.78 1.22 11.50
C GLU A 142 -15.35 0.34 12.68
N VAL A 143 -16.22 -0.56 13.13
CA VAL A 143 -15.85 -1.51 14.20
C VAL A 143 -14.84 -2.53 13.71
N THR A 144 -14.86 -2.91 12.43
CA THR A 144 -13.84 -3.80 11.83
C THR A 144 -12.46 -3.16 11.92
N HIS A 145 -12.35 -1.87 11.59
CA HIS A 145 -11.13 -1.07 11.73
C HIS A 145 -10.59 -1.02 13.17
N CYS A 146 -11.49 -0.96 14.15
CA CYS A 146 -11.12 -0.97 15.57
C CYS A 146 -10.74 -2.37 16.07
N ALA A 147 -11.33 -3.42 15.49
CA ALA A 147 -11.11 -4.81 15.89
C ALA A 147 -9.77 -5.35 15.39
N LEU A 148 -9.47 -5.11 14.11
CA LEU A 148 -8.35 -5.76 13.45
C LEU A 148 -7.74 -4.89 12.34
N MET A 149 -6.43 -4.67 12.43
CA MET A 149 -5.65 -4.01 11.39
C MET A 149 -4.39 -4.77 11.03
N SER A 150 -4.06 -4.72 9.74
CA SER A 150 -2.80 -5.14 9.14
C SER A 150 -1.81 -3.98 9.00
N ARG A 151 -2.30 -2.73 9.02
CA ARG A 151 -1.56 -1.50 8.66
C ARG A 151 -1.18 -1.43 7.19
N LEU A 152 -1.78 -2.26 6.34
CA LEU A 152 -1.79 -2.12 4.88
C LEU A 152 -3.14 -1.50 4.53
N LEU A 153 -3.15 -0.24 4.08
CA LEU A 153 -4.36 0.56 3.88
C LEU A 153 -5.44 -0.21 3.11
N PHE A 154 -5.06 -0.67 1.92
CA PHE A 154 -5.94 -1.41 1.03
C PHE A 154 -6.56 -2.65 1.68
N LEU A 155 -5.79 -3.36 2.51
CA LEU A 155 -6.27 -4.57 3.14
C LEU A 155 -7.19 -4.25 4.33
N ASP A 156 -6.86 -3.21 5.10
CA ASP A 156 -7.67 -2.72 6.21
C ASP A 156 -9.04 -2.23 5.71
N GLU A 157 -9.05 -1.35 4.70
CA GLU A 157 -10.28 -0.90 4.04
C GLU A 157 -11.01 -2.03 3.30
N GLY A 158 -10.26 -2.96 2.69
CA GLY A 158 -10.82 -4.11 2.02
C GLY A 158 -11.58 -5.04 2.96
N LEU A 159 -11.03 -5.34 4.14
CA LEU A 159 -11.69 -6.16 5.15
C LEU A 159 -12.92 -5.47 5.71
N ALA A 160 -12.81 -4.18 6.05
CA ALA A 160 -13.94 -3.40 6.54
C ALA A 160 -15.08 -3.34 5.51
N THR A 161 -14.75 -3.10 4.23
CA THR A 161 -15.71 -3.08 3.11
C THR A 161 -16.35 -4.46 2.87
N PHE A 162 -15.56 -5.54 2.93
CA PHE A 162 -16.06 -6.91 2.85
C PHE A 162 -17.05 -7.23 3.98
N MET A 163 -16.72 -6.83 5.21
CA MET A 163 -17.59 -7.00 6.38
C MET A 163 -18.86 -6.16 6.29
N GLN A 164 -18.77 -4.93 5.81
CA GLN A 164 -19.91 -4.06 5.51
C GLN A 164 -20.87 -4.72 4.51
N ASN A 165 -20.36 -5.24 3.39
CA ASN A 165 -21.18 -5.93 2.39
C ASN A 165 -21.89 -7.16 3.00
N LYS A 166 -21.19 -7.96 3.81
CA LYS A 166 -21.81 -9.10 4.52
C LYS A 166 -22.92 -8.71 5.49
N ALA A 167 -22.88 -7.49 6.02
CA ALA A 167 -23.88 -6.96 6.95
C ALA A 167 -25.12 -6.36 6.26
N GLN A 168 -25.10 -6.19 4.94
CA GLN A 168 -26.24 -5.68 4.17
C GLN A 168 -27.33 -6.76 3.97
N ALA A 169 -28.59 -6.34 4.04
CA ALA A 169 -29.74 -7.23 3.82
C ALA A 169 -29.86 -7.66 2.36
N ASP A 170 -29.67 -6.71 1.43
CA ASP A 170 -29.72 -6.92 -0.03
C ASP A 170 -28.30 -6.97 -0.60
N ARG A 171 -27.52 -7.97 -0.19
CA ARG A 171 -26.13 -8.11 -0.60
C ARG A 171 -26.00 -8.32 -2.11
N GLU A 172 -25.29 -7.42 -2.78
CA GLU A 172 -24.71 -7.70 -4.10
C GLU A 172 -23.38 -8.42 -3.94
N THR A 173 -22.99 -9.24 -4.92
CA THR A 173 -21.65 -9.83 -4.93
C THR A 173 -20.62 -8.71 -5.13
N ILE A 174 -19.44 -8.83 -4.50
CA ILE A 174 -18.38 -7.83 -4.66
C ILE A 174 -17.94 -7.75 -6.14
N GLU A 175 -17.95 -8.89 -6.84
CA GLU A 175 -17.72 -8.96 -8.28
C GLU A 175 -18.73 -8.12 -9.09
N SER A 176 -20.03 -8.12 -8.72
CA SER A 176 -21.05 -7.25 -9.34
C SER A 176 -20.70 -5.78 -9.14
N LEU A 177 -20.32 -5.40 -7.92
CA LEU A 177 -19.93 -4.03 -7.57
C LEU A 177 -18.63 -3.58 -8.27
N LEU A 178 -17.79 -4.52 -8.71
CA LEU A 178 -16.59 -4.25 -9.50
C LEU A 178 -16.85 -4.06 -11.00
N THR A 179 -18.00 -4.50 -11.53
CA THR A 179 -18.33 -4.40 -12.97
C THR A 179 -18.15 -3.00 -13.56
N PRO A 180 -18.51 -1.90 -12.86
CA PRO A 180 -18.27 -0.54 -13.34
C PRO A 180 -16.77 -0.14 -13.40
N PHE A 181 -15.90 -0.90 -12.72
CA PHE A 181 -14.48 -0.63 -12.51
C PHE A 181 -13.55 -1.63 -13.23
N THR A 182 -14.07 -2.34 -14.23
CA THR A 182 -13.30 -3.27 -15.08
C THR A 182 -12.32 -2.56 -16.02
N SER A 183 -12.20 -1.24 -15.92
CA SER A 183 -11.28 -0.46 -16.76
C SER A 183 -9.83 -0.84 -16.48
N ILE A 184 -9.06 -0.86 -17.57
CA ILE A 184 -7.64 -1.20 -17.60
C ILE A 184 -6.73 -0.11 -16.99
N ASP A 185 -7.33 1.05 -16.66
CA ASP A 185 -6.66 2.25 -16.13
C ASP A 185 -6.52 2.24 -14.59
N ARG A 186 -6.90 1.15 -13.93
CA ARG A 186 -6.70 0.97 -12.47
C ARG A 186 -5.28 0.46 -12.12
N PRO A 187 -4.78 0.64 -10.90
CA PRO A 187 -3.60 -0.11 -10.43
C PRO A 187 -3.85 -1.62 -10.48
N SER A 188 -2.80 -2.40 -10.78
CA SER A 188 -2.84 -3.86 -10.60
C SER A 188 -3.02 -4.21 -9.12
N LEU A 189 -3.56 -5.39 -8.81
CA LEU A 189 -3.68 -5.87 -7.42
C LEU A 189 -2.30 -5.95 -6.74
N ALA A 190 -1.23 -6.23 -7.49
CA ALA A 190 0.13 -6.24 -6.97
C ALA A 190 0.62 -4.83 -6.56
N SER A 191 0.35 -3.81 -7.39
CA SER A 191 0.68 -2.41 -7.10
C SER A 191 -0.18 -1.86 -5.96
N LEU A 192 -1.44 -2.27 -5.90
CA LEU A 192 -2.42 -1.80 -4.92
C LEU A 192 -2.05 -2.10 -3.47
N ILE A 193 -1.37 -3.22 -3.23
CA ILE A 193 -0.87 -3.61 -1.91
C ILE A 193 0.26 -2.68 -1.42
N GLU A 194 1.00 -2.06 -2.33
CA GLU A 194 2.08 -1.12 -1.98
C GLU A 194 1.61 0.33 -1.86
N THR A 195 0.36 0.64 -2.21
CA THR A 195 -0.21 1.98 -2.06
C THR A 195 -0.27 2.36 -0.58
N ASP A 196 0.30 3.52 -0.25
CA ASP A 196 0.25 4.10 1.09
C ASP A 196 -0.92 5.11 1.21
N TRP A 197 -1.24 5.49 2.44
CA TRP A 197 -2.31 6.41 2.85
C TRP A 197 -2.21 7.78 2.17
N SER A 198 -1.00 8.20 1.76
CA SER A 198 -0.78 9.45 1.04
C SER A 198 -1.14 9.39 -0.45
N ALA A 199 -1.39 8.20 -0.99
CA ALA A 199 -1.64 7.96 -2.42
C ALA A 199 -3.05 7.41 -2.68
N ASP A 200 -3.92 7.44 -1.67
CA ASP A 200 -5.32 7.07 -1.83
C ASP A 200 -6.14 8.31 -2.27
N PRO A 201 -6.69 8.31 -3.51
CA PRO A 201 -7.52 9.41 -3.98
C PRO A 201 -8.78 9.62 -3.13
N CYS A 202 -9.26 8.59 -2.40
CA CYS A 202 -10.36 8.74 -1.45
C CYS A 202 -9.92 9.55 -0.21
N PHE A 203 -8.67 9.42 0.25
CA PHE A 203 -8.15 10.24 1.35
C PHE A 203 -7.75 11.66 0.94
N GLU A 204 -7.29 11.87 -0.30
CA GLU A 204 -7.13 13.24 -0.84
C GLU A 204 -8.45 14.01 -0.83
N GLN A 205 -9.59 13.33 -0.99
CA GLN A 205 -10.93 13.93 -1.02
C GLN A 205 -11.62 14.03 0.36
N ILE A 206 -11.22 13.23 1.35
CA ILE A 206 -11.71 13.37 2.75
C ILE A 206 -11.37 14.76 3.33
N VAL A 207 -10.39 15.47 2.77
CA VAL A 207 -10.01 16.83 3.18
C VAL A 207 -10.92 17.92 2.56
N SER A 208 -11.82 17.60 1.62
CA SER A 208 -12.67 18.59 0.95
C SER A 208 -14.16 18.23 0.89
N GLY A 209 -14.81 18.07 2.05
CA GLY A 209 -16.16 18.58 2.34
C GLY A 209 -17.35 18.30 1.40
N ARG A 210 -17.28 17.42 0.42
CA ARG A 210 -18.41 17.03 -0.45
C ARG A 210 -18.18 15.64 -1.03
N GLN A 211 -18.92 14.64 -0.56
CA GLN A 211 -19.83 13.83 -1.41
C GLN A 211 -20.50 12.70 -0.62
N GLU A 212 -21.65 12.31 -1.14
CA GLU A 212 -22.55 11.26 -0.66
C GLU A 212 -21.87 9.89 -0.66
N LEU A 213 -22.17 9.08 0.35
CA LEU A 213 -21.67 7.73 0.64
C LEU A 213 -21.92 6.65 -0.46
N ASN A 214 -22.31 7.03 -1.68
CA ASN A 214 -22.58 6.10 -2.80
C ASN A 214 -21.34 5.79 -3.66
N GLU A 215 -20.17 6.35 -3.33
CA GLU A 215 -18.93 6.18 -4.08
C GLU A 215 -17.85 5.51 -3.21
N THR A 216 -18.07 4.26 -2.76
CA THR A 216 -16.95 3.43 -2.27
C THR A 216 -15.90 3.37 -3.38
N GLY A 217 -14.73 3.95 -3.16
CA GLY A 217 -13.71 4.08 -4.18
C GLY A 217 -13.28 2.72 -4.75
N PRO A 218 -12.79 2.68 -6.01
CA PRO A 218 -12.35 1.45 -6.65
C PRO A 218 -11.35 0.65 -5.81
N ILE A 219 -10.52 1.33 -5.01
CA ILE A 219 -9.51 0.73 -4.12
C ILE A 219 -10.15 -0.12 -3.03
N HIS A 220 -11.20 0.37 -2.35
CA HIS A 220 -11.85 -0.34 -1.25
C HIS A 220 -12.57 -1.59 -1.77
N LEU A 221 -13.22 -1.48 -2.93
CA LEU A 221 -13.90 -2.61 -3.58
C LEU A 221 -12.93 -3.67 -4.10
N LEU A 222 -11.81 -3.26 -4.70
CA LEU A 222 -10.73 -4.19 -5.06
C LEU A 222 -10.16 -4.88 -3.81
N GLY A 223 -10.14 -4.18 -2.67
CA GLY A 223 -9.70 -4.70 -1.36
C GLY A 223 -10.63 -5.77 -0.85
N ALA A 224 -11.92 -5.45 -0.86
CA ALA A 224 -12.97 -6.38 -0.50
C ALA A 224 -12.95 -7.62 -1.41
N PHE A 225 -12.72 -7.44 -2.71
CA PHE A 225 -12.61 -8.55 -3.66
C PHE A 225 -11.42 -9.44 -3.33
N LEU A 226 -10.25 -8.86 -3.04
CA LEU A 226 -9.09 -9.65 -2.69
C LEU A 226 -9.33 -10.41 -1.37
N VAL A 227 -9.93 -9.77 -0.37
CA VAL A 227 -10.32 -10.43 0.90
C VAL A 227 -11.32 -11.55 0.64
N GLU A 228 -12.31 -11.34 -0.20
CA GLU A 228 -13.28 -12.37 -0.61
C GLU A 228 -12.56 -13.60 -1.20
N LYS A 229 -11.60 -13.40 -2.11
CA LYS A 229 -10.79 -14.49 -2.67
C LYS A 229 -9.90 -15.17 -1.64
N MET A 230 -9.35 -14.44 -0.67
CA MET A 230 -8.62 -15.08 0.44
C MET A 230 -9.53 -15.97 1.28
N VAL A 231 -10.75 -15.50 1.56
CA VAL A 231 -11.75 -16.24 2.35
C VAL A 231 -12.23 -17.48 1.60
N GLU A 232 -12.47 -17.40 0.29
CA GLU A 232 -12.83 -18.53 -0.57
C GLU A 232 -11.77 -19.64 -0.54
N ASN A 233 -10.48 -19.28 -0.55
CA ASN A 233 -9.37 -20.24 -0.53
C ASN A 233 -9.04 -20.79 0.88
N THR A 234 -9.43 -20.06 1.93
CA THR A 234 -9.08 -20.41 3.32
C THR A 234 -10.32 -20.33 4.20
N SER A 235 -10.42 -19.29 5.04
CA SER A 235 -11.62 -18.91 5.79
C SER A 235 -11.41 -17.50 6.35
N LEU A 236 -12.50 -16.84 6.76
CA LEU A 236 -12.40 -15.51 7.39
C LEU A 236 -11.57 -15.52 8.67
N ALA A 237 -11.68 -16.56 9.49
CA ALA A 237 -10.89 -16.71 10.71
C ALA A 237 -9.39 -16.86 10.41
N GLU A 238 -9.03 -17.54 9.32
CA GLU A 238 -7.63 -17.72 8.91
C GLU A 238 -7.04 -16.44 8.30
N VAL A 239 -7.84 -15.68 7.55
CA VAL A 239 -7.46 -14.35 7.08
C VAL A 239 -7.20 -13.43 8.27
N ALA A 240 -8.11 -13.42 9.24
CA ALA A 240 -8.00 -12.60 10.44
C ALA A 240 -6.77 -12.95 11.29
N SER A 241 -6.45 -14.24 11.45
CA SER A 241 -5.31 -14.69 12.26
C SER A 241 -3.96 -14.25 11.68
N ARG A 242 -3.86 -14.12 10.35
CA ARG A 242 -2.63 -13.73 9.65
C ARG A 242 -2.50 -12.22 9.46
N PHE A 243 -3.62 -11.50 9.54
CA PHE A 243 -3.76 -10.08 9.17
C PHE A 243 -2.68 -9.16 9.76
N SER A 244 -2.38 -9.30 11.06
CA SER A 244 -1.39 -8.48 11.76
C SER A 244 0.07 -8.75 11.35
N THR A 245 0.35 -9.91 10.73
CA THR A 245 1.71 -10.29 10.31
C THR A 245 2.02 -9.92 8.86
N LEU A 246 0.99 -9.72 8.02
CA LEU A 246 1.13 -9.51 6.58
C LEU A 246 2.00 -8.30 6.23
N LYS A 247 1.88 -7.16 6.92
CA LYS A 247 2.70 -5.97 6.64
C LYS A 247 4.20 -6.23 6.79
N SER A 248 4.59 -7.09 7.74
CA SER A 248 6.01 -7.41 7.92
C SER A 248 6.55 -8.28 6.79
N LEU A 249 5.70 -9.16 6.25
CA LEU A 249 6.04 -10.08 5.18
C LEU A 249 6.04 -9.40 3.80
N ALA A 250 5.06 -8.53 3.54
CA ALA A 250 4.83 -7.87 2.25
C ALA A 250 5.79 -6.70 1.94
N ARG A 251 6.85 -6.51 2.74
CA ARG A 251 7.83 -5.43 2.53
C ARG A 251 8.65 -5.66 1.26
N GLU A 252 9.22 -4.56 0.75
CA GLU A 252 10.20 -4.56 -0.35
C GLU A 252 9.70 -5.18 -1.66
N GLY A 253 8.40 -5.06 -1.98
CA GLY A 253 7.83 -5.59 -3.23
C GLY A 253 7.56 -7.09 -3.22
N ARG A 254 7.58 -7.73 -2.03
CA ARG A 254 7.27 -9.16 -1.88
C ARG A 254 5.77 -9.47 -1.85
N SER A 255 4.91 -8.47 -1.97
CA SER A 255 3.46 -8.58 -1.80
C SER A 255 2.88 -9.75 -2.58
N ALA A 256 3.09 -9.84 -3.90
CA ALA A 256 2.53 -10.92 -4.71
C ALA A 256 2.94 -12.32 -4.23
N ALA A 257 4.22 -12.53 -3.92
CA ALA A 257 4.72 -13.79 -3.39
C ALA A 257 4.11 -14.13 -2.02
N VAL A 258 3.97 -13.15 -1.14
CA VAL A 258 3.35 -13.34 0.18
C VAL A 258 1.89 -13.76 0.05
N PHE A 259 1.11 -13.12 -0.81
CA PHE A 259 -0.29 -13.52 -1.01
C PHE A 259 -0.43 -14.89 -1.67
N GLN A 260 0.47 -15.24 -2.59
CA GLN A 260 0.54 -16.60 -3.14
C GLN A 260 0.88 -17.64 -2.06
N GLU A 261 1.88 -17.37 -1.22
CA GLU A 261 2.32 -18.30 -0.16
C GLU A 261 1.28 -18.43 0.97
N GLN A 262 0.67 -17.31 1.38
CA GLN A 262 -0.22 -17.29 2.53
C GLN A 262 -1.65 -17.70 2.16
N PHE A 263 -2.15 -17.29 0.99
CA PHE A 263 -3.57 -17.45 0.64
C PHE A 263 -3.79 -18.24 -0.66
N ASN A 264 -2.73 -18.76 -1.27
CA ASN A 264 -2.78 -19.43 -2.57
C ASN A 264 -3.44 -18.55 -3.65
N LEU A 265 -3.19 -17.24 -3.58
CA LEU A 265 -3.73 -16.26 -4.52
C LEU A 265 -2.67 -15.81 -5.51
N ASP A 266 -2.90 -16.12 -6.78
CA ASP A 266 -2.16 -15.53 -7.88
C ASP A 266 -2.82 -14.20 -8.24
N LEU A 267 -2.28 -13.11 -7.68
CA LEU A 267 -2.78 -11.75 -7.90
C LEU A 267 -2.87 -11.40 -9.40
N TRP A 268 -1.99 -11.98 -10.22
CA TRP A 268 -1.95 -11.72 -11.64
C TRP A 268 -3.12 -12.38 -12.38
N GLN A 269 -3.48 -13.61 -12.00
CA GLN A 269 -4.66 -14.29 -12.57
C GLN A 269 -5.96 -13.61 -12.12
N LEU A 270 -6.00 -13.11 -10.88
CA LEU A 270 -7.12 -12.32 -10.38
C LEU A 270 -7.26 -10.99 -11.12
N ASP A 271 -6.15 -10.30 -11.39
CA ASP A 271 -6.17 -9.09 -12.22
C ASP A 271 -6.75 -9.37 -13.61
N LYS A 272 -6.36 -10.50 -14.22
CA LYS A 272 -6.89 -10.94 -15.50
C LYS A 272 -8.39 -11.27 -15.43
N SER A 273 -8.90 -11.84 -14.34
CA SER A 273 -10.33 -12.15 -14.23
C SER A 273 -11.20 -10.91 -14.08
N ILE A 274 -10.66 -9.83 -13.52
CA ILE A 274 -11.37 -8.55 -13.39
C ILE A 274 -11.40 -7.80 -14.75
N THR A 275 -10.39 -8.00 -15.60
CA THR A 275 -10.28 -7.28 -16.87
C THR A 275 -10.89 -8.08 -18.02
N GLU A 276 -12.01 -7.62 -18.56
CA GLU A 276 -12.55 -8.15 -19.82
C GLU A 276 -11.62 -7.78 -20.98
N SER A 277 -11.14 -8.75 -21.78
CA SER A 277 -10.41 -8.42 -23.02
C SER A 277 -10.91 -9.23 -24.22
N ASN A 278 -11.74 -8.58 -25.05
CA ASN A 278 -11.92 -8.93 -26.47
C ASN A 278 -11.01 -8.09 -27.39
N ALA A 279 -9.98 -7.45 -26.83
CA ALA A 279 -9.09 -6.57 -27.59
C ALA A 279 -8.12 -7.38 -28.46
N ASN A 280 -8.01 -7.01 -29.73
CA ASN A 280 -6.87 -7.40 -30.57
C ASN A 280 -5.63 -6.69 -30.00
N LEU A 281 -4.85 -7.41 -29.21
CA LEU A 281 -3.61 -6.89 -28.65
C LEU A 281 -2.47 -7.05 -29.65
N SER A 282 -1.59 -6.07 -29.69
CA SER A 282 -0.30 -6.20 -30.37
C SER A 282 0.50 -7.35 -29.75
N THR A 283 1.28 -8.01 -30.59
CA THR A 283 2.20 -9.07 -30.15
C THR A 283 3.33 -8.48 -29.30
N PRO A 284 3.95 -9.26 -28.39
CA PRO A 284 5.12 -8.81 -27.64
C PRO A 284 6.24 -8.24 -28.51
N GLU A 285 6.46 -8.80 -29.70
CA GLU A 285 7.46 -8.35 -30.66
C GLU A 285 7.16 -6.94 -31.18
N GLU A 286 5.91 -6.65 -31.52
CA GLU A 286 5.46 -5.32 -31.98
C GLU A 286 5.56 -4.27 -30.86
N MET A 287 5.47 -4.70 -29.60
CA MET A 287 5.53 -3.84 -28.42
C MET A 287 6.97 -3.58 -27.93
N ALA A 288 7.92 -4.44 -28.29
CA ALA A 288 9.28 -4.40 -27.76
C ALA A 288 10.00 -3.09 -28.09
N GLU A 289 9.92 -2.63 -29.34
CA GLU A 289 10.57 -1.40 -29.80
C GLU A 289 10.07 -0.16 -29.04
N THR A 290 8.75 -0.06 -28.87
CA THR A 290 8.13 1.06 -28.15
C THR A 290 8.52 1.05 -26.66
N ALA A 291 8.53 -0.12 -26.00
CA ALA A 291 8.99 -0.23 -24.62
C ALA A 291 10.47 0.13 -24.44
N SER A 292 11.33 -0.29 -25.36
CA SER A 292 12.75 0.05 -25.35
C SER A 292 12.97 1.56 -25.50
N ARG A 293 12.24 2.22 -26.43
CA ARG A 293 12.28 3.68 -26.56
C ARG A 293 11.80 4.39 -25.30
N ILE A 294 10.66 3.97 -24.75
CA ILE A 294 10.09 4.55 -23.52
C ILE A 294 11.12 4.53 -22.38
N LEU A 295 11.77 3.38 -22.15
CA LEU A 295 12.79 3.24 -21.12
C LEU A 295 14.06 4.03 -21.43
N ALA A 296 14.51 4.03 -22.68
CA ALA A 296 15.69 4.77 -23.10
C ALA A 296 15.51 6.29 -22.94
N GLU A 297 14.33 6.82 -23.20
CA GLU A 297 14.05 8.26 -23.17
C GLU A 297 13.43 8.73 -21.84
N ASN A 298 13.07 7.81 -20.94
CA ASN A 298 12.30 8.09 -19.71
C ASN A 298 10.93 8.77 -20.02
N GLU A 299 10.26 8.33 -21.09
CA GLU A 299 9.01 8.92 -21.59
C GLU A 299 7.79 8.51 -20.73
N VAL A 300 7.59 9.19 -19.60
CA VAL A 300 6.55 8.80 -18.63
C VAL A 300 5.13 8.95 -19.18
N THR A 301 4.87 10.01 -19.96
CA THR A 301 3.54 10.22 -20.56
C THR A 301 3.19 9.07 -21.51
N LEU A 302 4.14 8.66 -22.34
CA LEU A 302 3.95 7.54 -23.26
C LEU A 302 3.85 6.20 -22.50
N ALA A 303 4.65 6.01 -21.45
CA ALA A 303 4.56 4.84 -20.57
C ALA A 303 3.15 4.72 -19.96
N SER A 304 2.60 5.81 -19.43
CA SER A 304 1.26 5.82 -18.82
C SER A 304 0.15 5.53 -19.84
N GLN A 305 0.26 6.04 -21.07
CA GLN A 305 -0.72 5.79 -22.13
C GLN A 305 -0.74 4.31 -22.57
N HIS A 306 0.43 3.68 -22.57
CA HIS A 306 0.59 2.29 -23.03
C HIS A 306 0.49 1.26 -21.90
N LEU A 307 0.69 1.64 -20.64
CA LEU A 307 0.67 0.74 -19.49
C LEU A 307 -0.52 -0.24 -19.48
N PRO A 308 -1.76 0.20 -19.80
CA PRO A 308 -2.89 -0.70 -19.92
C PRO A 308 -2.67 -1.86 -20.90
N SER A 309 -2.35 -1.57 -22.17
CA SER A 309 -2.21 -2.61 -23.19
C SER A 309 -1.02 -3.55 -22.92
N TYR A 310 0.04 -3.04 -22.29
CA TYR A 310 1.20 -3.85 -21.89
C TYR A 310 0.88 -4.82 -20.75
N ARG A 311 0.00 -4.43 -19.80
CA ARG A 311 -0.51 -5.35 -18.78
C ARG A 311 -1.30 -6.49 -19.38
N LEU A 312 -2.22 -6.18 -20.29
CA LEU A 312 -3.00 -7.21 -21.00
C LEU A 312 -2.11 -8.14 -21.83
N ALA A 313 -1.14 -7.59 -22.57
CA ALA A 313 -0.18 -8.39 -23.31
C ALA A 313 0.63 -9.30 -22.37
N ALA A 314 1.10 -8.80 -21.23
CA ALA A 314 1.79 -9.60 -20.22
C ALA A 314 0.90 -10.71 -19.59
N MET A 315 -0.42 -10.49 -19.51
CA MET A 315 -1.39 -11.51 -19.07
C MET A 315 -1.61 -12.63 -20.08
N GLN A 316 -1.35 -12.37 -21.36
CA GLN A 316 -1.52 -13.34 -22.45
C GLN A 316 -0.20 -14.01 -22.84
N TYR A 317 0.90 -13.25 -22.83
CA TYR A 317 2.21 -13.66 -23.32
C TYR A 317 3.28 -13.39 -22.25
N PRO A 318 4.05 -14.40 -21.83
CA PRO A 318 5.17 -14.20 -20.89
C PRO A 318 6.19 -13.16 -21.35
N GLU A 319 6.48 -13.09 -22.64
CA GLU A 319 7.38 -12.12 -23.28
C GLU A 319 6.86 -10.68 -23.13
N GLY A 320 5.53 -10.52 -23.11
CA GLY A 320 4.88 -9.24 -22.81
C GLY A 320 5.20 -8.71 -21.41
N ALA A 321 5.53 -9.59 -20.45
CA ALA A 321 5.87 -9.18 -19.10
C ALA A 321 7.21 -8.43 -19.02
N LEU A 322 8.16 -8.70 -19.94
CA LEU A 322 9.43 -7.97 -20.00
C LEU A 322 9.24 -6.56 -20.54
N ASN A 323 8.40 -6.43 -21.56
CA ASN A 323 8.00 -5.13 -22.09
C ASN A 323 7.28 -4.30 -21.04
N LEU A 324 6.37 -4.91 -20.28
CA LEU A 324 5.73 -4.26 -19.13
C LEU A 324 6.77 -3.83 -18.08
N ALA A 325 7.73 -4.68 -17.74
CA ALA A 325 8.77 -4.35 -16.76
C ALA A 325 9.56 -3.09 -17.15
N LYS A 326 9.85 -2.88 -18.44
CA LYS A 326 10.48 -1.65 -18.95
C LYS A 326 9.64 -0.41 -18.67
N LEU A 327 8.33 -0.46 -18.92
CA LEU A 327 7.41 0.64 -18.62
C LEU A 327 7.34 0.92 -17.10
N LEU A 328 7.24 -0.13 -16.27
CA LEU A 328 7.15 0.01 -14.82
C LEU A 328 8.40 0.64 -14.19
N ILE A 329 9.58 0.40 -14.76
CA ILE A 329 10.82 1.10 -14.35
C ILE A 329 10.65 2.62 -14.53
N VAL A 330 10.17 3.06 -15.69
CA VAL A 330 9.96 4.49 -15.99
C VAL A 330 8.89 5.09 -15.08
N MET A 331 7.78 4.40 -14.89
CA MET A 331 6.69 4.85 -14.01
C MET A 331 7.17 5.00 -12.55
N ASN A 332 8.03 4.11 -12.08
CA ASN A 332 8.55 4.15 -10.72
C ASN A 332 9.61 5.25 -10.49
N ILE A 333 10.34 5.67 -11.53
CA ILE A 333 11.23 6.83 -11.46
C ILE A 333 10.42 8.11 -11.18
N LYS A 334 9.25 8.26 -11.81
CA LYS A 334 8.39 9.43 -11.60
C LYS A 334 7.86 9.55 -10.17
N ALA A 335 7.54 8.43 -9.51
CA ALA A 335 7.04 8.42 -8.14
C ALA A 335 8.04 8.99 -7.11
N GLU A 336 9.35 9.04 -7.39
CA GLU A 336 10.31 9.73 -6.51
C GLU A 336 10.14 11.27 -6.55
N PHE A 337 9.57 11.80 -7.63
CA PHE A 337 9.43 13.25 -7.88
C PHE A 337 8.01 13.78 -7.65
N GLU A 338 7.00 12.91 -7.56
CA GLU A 338 5.61 13.29 -7.25
C GLU A 338 5.14 12.58 -5.96
N VAL A 339 4.56 13.34 -5.04
CA VAL A 339 4.04 12.83 -3.75
C VAL A 339 2.79 11.96 -3.93
N SER A 340 2.12 12.10 -5.08
CA SER A 340 0.87 11.43 -5.45
C SER A 340 1.11 10.46 -6.61
N GLY A 341 1.52 9.22 -6.32
CA GLY A 341 1.72 8.21 -7.35
C GLY A 341 1.65 6.79 -6.81
N TYR A 342 1.07 5.88 -7.60
CA TYR A 342 1.07 4.45 -7.30
C TYR A 342 2.51 3.90 -7.29
N VAL A 343 2.78 2.97 -6.38
CA VAL A 343 4.07 2.27 -6.30
C VAL A 343 3.99 1.01 -7.19
N TYR A 344 4.79 0.97 -8.24
CA TYR A 344 4.76 -0.08 -9.26
C TYR A 344 5.77 -1.21 -9.03
N ARG A 345 6.49 -1.19 -7.91
CA ARG A 345 7.60 -2.10 -7.63
C ARG A 345 7.14 -3.55 -7.48
N SER A 346 6.05 -3.81 -6.76
CA SER A 346 5.47 -5.16 -6.63
C SER A 346 4.99 -5.71 -7.96
N GLU A 347 4.36 -4.88 -8.79
CA GLU A 347 3.93 -5.28 -10.13
C GLU A 347 5.12 -5.60 -11.03
N PHE A 348 6.19 -4.82 -10.94
CA PHE A 348 7.45 -5.08 -11.64
C PHE A 348 8.04 -6.44 -11.25
N TYR A 349 8.15 -6.73 -9.95
CA TYR A 349 8.67 -8.03 -9.51
C TYR A 349 7.78 -9.19 -9.93
N SER A 350 6.46 -9.03 -9.87
CA SER A 350 5.50 -10.03 -10.35
C SER A 350 5.68 -10.31 -11.85
N ALA A 351 5.81 -9.27 -12.66
CA ALA A 351 6.05 -9.39 -14.09
C ALA A 351 7.36 -10.16 -14.40
N ILE A 352 8.41 -9.91 -13.63
CA ILE A 352 9.71 -10.59 -13.82
C ILE A 352 9.64 -12.06 -13.45
N GLU A 353 9.03 -12.40 -12.31
CA GLU A 353 8.93 -13.80 -11.89
C GLU A 353 8.13 -14.63 -12.91
N ARG A 354 7.08 -14.03 -13.49
CA ARG A 354 6.35 -14.63 -14.63
C ARG A 354 7.24 -14.81 -15.85
N ALA A 355 8.00 -13.79 -16.23
CA ALA A 355 8.94 -13.87 -17.35
C ALA A 355 9.97 -15.02 -17.16
N ARG A 356 10.48 -15.19 -15.93
CA ARG A 356 11.43 -16.28 -15.60
C ARG A 356 10.83 -17.66 -15.76
N ALA A 357 9.55 -17.84 -15.39
CA ALA A 357 8.89 -19.13 -15.49
C ALA A 357 8.77 -19.64 -16.94
N SER A 358 8.97 -18.77 -17.94
CA SER A 358 8.81 -19.08 -19.35
C SER A 358 10.13 -19.25 -20.13
N ALA A 359 11.27 -19.39 -19.43
CA ALA A 359 12.59 -19.67 -20.03
C ALA A 359 13.01 -18.66 -21.13
N ILE A 360 12.70 -17.38 -20.91
CA ILE A 360 13.00 -16.29 -21.84
C ILE A 360 14.52 -16.00 -21.89
N ASP A 361 14.96 -15.37 -22.99
CA ASP A 361 16.34 -14.94 -23.29
C ASP A 361 17.10 -14.44 -22.05
N GLY A 362 18.28 -15.03 -21.82
CA GLY A 362 19.16 -14.70 -20.70
C GLY A 362 19.65 -13.25 -20.71
N GLU A 363 19.86 -12.64 -21.88
CA GLU A 363 20.33 -11.24 -21.97
C GLU A 363 19.27 -10.25 -21.49
N LEU A 364 18.03 -10.41 -21.95
CA LEU A 364 16.92 -9.53 -21.55
C LEU A 364 16.59 -9.70 -20.05
N MET A 365 16.68 -10.93 -19.54
CA MET A 365 16.54 -11.19 -18.11
C MET A 365 17.66 -10.57 -17.27
N ASP A 366 18.92 -10.67 -17.71
CA ASP A 366 20.06 -10.01 -17.05
C ASP A 366 19.89 -8.49 -17.04
N PHE A 367 19.39 -7.90 -18.15
CA PHE A 367 19.10 -6.47 -18.25
C PHE A 367 18.06 -6.03 -17.21
N ILE A 368 16.95 -6.75 -17.11
CA ILE A 368 15.88 -6.42 -16.15
C ILE A 368 16.34 -6.67 -14.71
N ASP A 369 17.15 -7.68 -14.46
CA ASP A 369 17.72 -7.96 -13.14
C ASP A 369 18.62 -6.85 -12.62
N ALA A 370 19.39 -6.22 -13.51
CA ALA A 370 20.21 -5.06 -13.15
C ALA A 370 19.38 -3.86 -12.66
N HIS A 371 18.08 -3.81 -12.99
CA HIS A 371 17.15 -2.77 -12.56
C HIS A 371 16.42 -3.11 -11.24
N LYS A 372 16.50 -4.35 -10.73
CA LYS A 372 15.90 -4.69 -9.42
C LYS A 372 16.42 -3.82 -8.26
N PRO A 373 17.75 -3.59 -8.12
CA PRO A 373 18.26 -2.68 -7.08
C PRO A 373 17.76 -1.25 -7.26
N LEU A 374 17.52 -0.81 -8.50
CA LEU A 374 17.00 0.54 -8.79
C LEU A 374 15.57 0.68 -8.28
N MET A 375 14.72 -0.32 -8.53
CA MET A 375 13.34 -0.34 -8.01
C MET A 375 13.31 -0.34 -6.48
N LYS A 376 14.29 -0.99 -5.83
CA LYS A 376 14.46 -0.89 -4.36
C LYS A 376 14.93 0.50 -3.94
N PHE A 377 15.95 1.07 -4.60
CA PHE A 377 16.53 2.37 -4.28
C PHE A 377 15.50 3.50 -4.31
N LEU A 378 14.69 3.55 -5.38
CA LEU A 378 13.67 4.57 -5.60
C LEU A 378 12.53 4.51 -4.58
N GLY A 379 12.29 3.35 -3.98
CA GLY A 379 11.27 3.14 -2.95
C GLY A 379 11.74 3.31 -1.49
N LEU A 380 12.97 3.78 -1.25
CA LEU A 380 13.48 4.04 0.09
C LEU A 380 13.11 5.45 0.57
N SER A 381 12.34 5.56 1.65
CA SER A 381 12.14 6.82 2.37
C SER A 381 13.18 7.00 3.49
N GLY A 382 13.77 8.20 3.58
CA GLY A 382 14.41 8.74 4.79
C GLY A 382 15.78 8.22 5.27
N ASN A 383 16.26 7.02 4.90
CA ASN A 383 17.54 6.51 5.43
C ASN A 383 18.72 6.69 4.47
N VAL A 384 19.55 7.73 4.69
CA VAL A 384 20.71 8.08 3.86
C VAL A 384 21.74 6.94 3.77
N ILE A 385 21.94 6.18 4.86
CA ILE A 385 22.90 5.06 4.89
C ILE A 385 22.40 3.93 3.99
N GLU A 386 21.12 3.60 4.10
CA GLU A 386 20.50 2.57 3.28
C GLU A 386 20.50 2.96 1.80
N LYS A 387 20.13 4.21 1.48
CA LYS A 387 20.21 4.75 0.11
C LYS A 387 21.61 4.62 -0.47
N ARG A 388 22.66 4.97 0.28
CA ARG A 388 24.05 4.79 -0.18
C ARG A 388 24.38 3.33 -0.48
N SER A 389 23.99 2.41 0.41
CA SER A 389 24.27 0.99 0.23
C SER A 389 23.55 0.38 -0.98
N VAL A 390 22.29 0.78 -1.23
CA VAL A 390 21.50 0.30 -2.36
C VAL A 390 21.96 0.96 -3.66
N GLY A 391 22.30 2.25 -3.63
CA GLY A 391 22.87 2.96 -4.78
C GLY A 391 24.17 2.33 -5.28
N ALA A 392 25.06 1.90 -4.37
CA ALA A 392 26.25 1.14 -4.76
C ALA A 392 25.91 -0.18 -5.48
N LYS A 393 24.85 -0.89 -5.06
CA LYS A 393 24.37 -2.10 -5.74
C LYS A 393 23.78 -1.81 -7.12
N VAL A 394 23.09 -0.67 -7.29
CA VAL A 394 22.60 -0.23 -8.62
C VAL A 394 23.78 -0.04 -9.57
N PHE A 395 24.81 0.69 -9.14
CA PHE A 395 25.98 0.96 -9.98
C PHE A 395 26.76 -0.31 -10.31
N GLU A 396 26.98 -1.17 -9.32
CA GLU A 396 27.63 -2.47 -9.52
C GLU A 396 26.87 -3.32 -10.54
N ALA A 397 25.54 -3.41 -10.42
CA ALA A 397 24.71 -4.21 -11.32
C ALA A 397 24.74 -3.68 -12.77
N LEU A 398 24.63 -2.36 -12.96
CA LEU A 398 24.72 -1.74 -14.30
C LEU A 398 26.12 -1.89 -14.91
N HIS A 399 27.17 -1.78 -14.10
CA HIS A 399 28.55 -1.97 -14.56
C HIS A 399 28.79 -3.43 -14.99
N GLN A 400 28.38 -4.41 -14.19
CA GLN A 400 28.48 -5.83 -14.54
C GLN A 400 27.70 -6.16 -15.83
N LEU A 401 26.51 -5.57 -15.98
CA LEU A 401 25.71 -5.72 -17.20
C LEU A 401 26.45 -5.15 -18.42
N LEU A 402 27.05 -3.97 -18.30
CA LEU A 402 27.85 -3.35 -19.36
C LEU A 402 29.09 -4.17 -19.73
N VAL A 403 29.77 -4.78 -18.75
CA VAL A 403 30.91 -5.67 -19.02
C VAL A 403 30.47 -6.90 -19.80
N ARG A 404 29.30 -7.46 -19.48
CA ARG A 404 28.77 -8.66 -20.12
C ARG A 404 28.21 -8.42 -21.52
N TYR A 405 27.56 -7.28 -21.73
CA TYR A 405 26.90 -6.91 -22.99
C TYR A 405 27.36 -5.53 -23.49
N PRO A 406 28.66 -5.36 -23.79
CA PRO A 406 29.27 -4.04 -23.97
C PRO A 406 28.80 -3.29 -25.22
N ASN A 407 28.17 -3.99 -26.17
CA ASN A 407 27.75 -3.42 -27.44
C ASN A 407 26.22 -3.44 -27.62
N ASN A 408 25.45 -3.89 -26.61
CA ASN A 408 24.01 -3.80 -26.65
C ASN A 408 23.59 -2.33 -26.40
N PRO A 409 22.85 -1.68 -27.31
CA PRO A 409 22.49 -0.27 -27.15
C PRO A 409 21.66 0.03 -25.89
N GLU A 410 20.70 -0.82 -25.51
CA GLU A 410 19.90 -0.62 -24.29
C GLU A 410 20.78 -0.68 -23.04
N VAL A 411 21.71 -1.64 -22.99
CA VAL A 411 22.68 -1.78 -21.89
C VAL A 411 23.59 -0.56 -21.80
N VAL A 412 24.11 -0.10 -22.94
CA VAL A 412 24.98 1.08 -23.00
C VAL A 412 24.23 2.33 -22.51
N ILE A 413 22.99 2.53 -22.95
CA ILE A 413 22.15 3.67 -22.53
C ILE A 413 21.84 3.60 -21.03
N ALA A 414 21.41 2.44 -20.52
CA ALA A 414 21.11 2.26 -19.10
C ALA A 414 22.34 2.50 -18.21
N ALA A 415 23.49 1.93 -18.59
CA ALA A 415 24.74 2.11 -17.85
C ALA A 415 25.27 3.55 -17.93
N ALA A 416 25.12 4.23 -19.07
CA ALA A 416 25.50 5.64 -19.21
C ALA A 416 24.61 6.56 -18.36
N LYS A 417 23.31 6.26 -18.22
CA LYS A 417 22.44 6.94 -17.24
C LYS A 417 22.94 6.70 -15.82
N GLY A 418 23.26 5.46 -15.45
CA GLY A 418 23.84 5.12 -14.15
C GLY A 418 25.15 5.88 -13.87
N GLN A 419 26.02 6.01 -14.87
CA GLN A 419 27.27 6.76 -14.79
C GLN A 419 27.07 8.22 -14.35
N LYS A 420 26.00 8.90 -14.80
CA LYS A 420 25.70 10.30 -14.42
C LYS A 420 25.62 10.48 -12.91
N HIS A 421 25.21 9.44 -12.20
CA HIS A 421 24.96 9.48 -10.76
C HIS A 421 26.03 8.75 -9.94
N SER A 422 26.97 8.07 -10.59
CA SER A 422 28.06 7.34 -9.94
C SER A 422 29.26 8.27 -9.71
N PRO A 423 29.85 8.27 -8.50
CA PRO A 423 31.11 8.98 -8.25
C PRO A 423 32.33 8.27 -8.87
N TYR A 424 32.17 7.02 -9.33
CA TYR A 424 33.23 6.23 -9.96
C TYR A 424 32.92 6.00 -11.45
N PRO A 425 33.90 6.17 -12.35
CA PRO A 425 33.73 5.88 -13.77
C PRO A 425 33.59 4.38 -13.99
N PHE A 426 32.54 3.97 -14.71
CA PHE A 426 32.37 2.61 -15.24
C PHE A 426 33.27 2.38 -16.45
N LEU A 427 33.45 3.40 -17.28
CA LEU A 427 34.33 3.43 -18.44
C LEU A 427 34.99 4.81 -18.56
N ASP A 428 36.12 4.84 -19.25
CA ASP A 428 36.78 6.09 -19.65
C ASP A 428 35.87 6.92 -20.57
N LYS A 429 35.99 8.24 -20.48
CA LYS A 429 35.14 9.19 -21.20
C LYS A 429 35.15 8.97 -22.72
N ASP A 430 36.32 8.78 -23.32
CA ASP A 430 36.43 8.59 -24.77
C ASP A 430 35.74 7.30 -25.23
N VAL A 431 35.79 6.25 -24.40
CA VAL A 431 35.08 4.99 -24.63
C VAL A 431 33.57 5.21 -24.57
N TRP A 432 33.09 6.00 -23.60
CA TRP A 432 31.69 6.39 -23.52
C TRP A 432 31.22 7.13 -24.77
N LEU A 433 31.94 8.15 -25.20
CA LEU A 433 31.58 8.95 -26.38
C LEU A 433 31.51 8.09 -27.65
N HIS A 434 32.46 7.17 -27.82
CA HIS A 434 32.44 6.23 -28.94
C HIS A 434 31.21 5.31 -28.91
N LYS A 435 30.90 4.72 -27.75
CA LYS A 435 29.74 3.83 -27.60
C LYS A 435 28.40 4.55 -27.77
N LEU A 436 28.27 5.77 -27.23
CA LEU A 436 27.06 6.59 -27.38
C LEU A 436 26.86 7.01 -28.84
N ALA A 437 27.93 7.35 -29.56
CA ALA A 437 27.85 7.66 -30.99
C ALA A 437 27.36 6.46 -31.82
N GLN A 438 27.76 5.24 -31.46
CA GLN A 438 27.25 4.03 -32.10
C GLN A 438 25.75 3.81 -31.82
N CYS A 439 25.31 4.09 -30.59
CA CYS A 439 23.89 3.96 -30.22
C CYS A 439 23.01 4.99 -30.92
N ALA A 440 23.51 6.22 -31.13
CA ALA A 440 22.78 7.31 -31.80
C ALA A 440 22.40 7.02 -33.26
N VAL A 441 23.02 6.02 -33.91
CA VAL A 441 22.66 5.59 -35.26
C VAL A 441 21.30 4.88 -35.29
N ASN A 442 20.84 4.34 -34.16
CA ASN A 442 19.52 3.75 -34.03
C ASN A 442 18.48 4.83 -33.68
N GLU A 443 17.46 4.96 -34.54
CA GLU A 443 16.40 5.97 -34.39
C GLU A 443 15.68 5.90 -33.04
N ASN A 444 15.64 4.72 -32.39
CA ASN A 444 15.00 4.53 -31.09
C ASN A 444 15.80 5.08 -29.90
N PHE A 445 17.08 5.42 -30.09
CA PHE A 445 17.97 5.85 -29.00
C PHE A 445 18.56 7.24 -29.21
N GLY A 446 18.33 7.88 -30.36
CA GLY A 446 18.90 9.20 -30.68
C GLY A 446 18.61 10.25 -29.60
N GLY A 447 17.34 10.41 -29.21
CA GLY A 447 16.93 11.37 -28.17
C GLY A 447 17.54 11.06 -26.80
N ALA A 448 17.59 9.77 -26.43
CA ALA A 448 18.26 9.33 -25.21
C ALA A 448 19.76 9.66 -25.19
N VAL A 449 20.46 9.44 -26.30
CA VAL A 449 21.88 9.76 -26.44
C VAL A 449 22.13 11.26 -26.31
N GLU A 450 21.33 12.09 -26.99
CA GLU A 450 21.44 13.55 -26.89
C GLU A 450 21.26 14.03 -25.44
N SER A 451 20.26 13.50 -24.74
CA SER A 451 20.03 13.77 -23.31
C SER A 451 21.15 13.25 -22.40
N ILE A 452 21.85 12.19 -22.78
CA ILE A 452 23.03 11.71 -22.06
C ILE A 452 24.22 12.63 -22.25
N LEU A 453 24.53 12.96 -23.50
CA LEU A 453 25.65 13.80 -23.88
C LEU A 453 25.50 15.25 -23.40
N SER A 454 24.27 15.69 -23.07
CA SER A 454 24.02 17.01 -22.51
C SER A 454 24.42 17.15 -21.02
N HIS A 455 24.73 16.05 -20.34
CA HIS A 455 25.11 16.07 -18.92
C HIS A 455 26.59 16.45 -18.75
N GLU A 456 26.91 17.21 -17.69
CA GLU A 456 28.23 17.82 -17.46
C GLU A 456 29.39 16.82 -17.53
N TYR A 457 29.21 15.62 -16.95
CA TYR A 457 30.17 14.51 -17.01
C TYR A 457 30.64 14.20 -18.44
N PHE A 458 29.72 14.25 -19.41
CA PHE A 458 30.00 13.96 -20.82
C PHE A 458 30.43 15.20 -21.60
N GLN A 459 30.03 16.41 -21.17
CA GLN A 459 30.31 17.66 -21.89
C GLN A 459 31.71 18.22 -21.69
N SER A 460 32.35 18.07 -20.53
CA SER A 460 33.51 18.89 -20.19
C SER A 460 34.86 18.19 -20.33
N GLY A 461 35.76 18.81 -21.10
CA GLY A 461 37.21 18.73 -20.89
C GLY A 461 37.64 19.68 -19.76
N ALA A 462 36.96 19.65 -18.62
CA ALA A 462 37.38 20.34 -17.42
C ALA A 462 37.85 19.28 -16.41
N SER A 463 39.17 19.14 -16.33
CA SER A 463 39.85 18.51 -15.21
C SER A 463 39.30 19.03 -13.88
N ALA A 464 39.14 18.11 -12.92
CA ALA A 464 38.98 18.42 -11.50
C ALA A 464 40.04 19.41 -10.98
#